data_AF-A0A3R6ZSH6-F1
#
_entry.id   AF-A0A3R6ZSH6-F1
#
_cell.length_a   1.000
_cell.length_b   1.000
_cell.length_c   1.000
_cell.angle_alpha   90.00
_cell.angle_beta   90.00
_cell.angle_gamma   90.00
#
_symmetry.space_group_name_H-M   'P 1'
#
loop_
_entity.id
_entity.type
_entity.pdbx_description
1 polymer ?
#
loop_
_entity_poly.entity_id
_entity_poly.type
_entity_poly.pdbx_seq_one_letter_code
_entity_poly.pdbx_strand_id
1 'polypeptide(L)' 'MKTNYQHFLDLDVSPYVGEWILIDKQRVIGHSKNILDLKKKIKAVKGTPFIAKIPEEETLIF' A
#
# COMPACT_ATOMS: atom_id res chain seq x y z
N MET A 1 14.86 -15.82 2.05
CA MET A 1 14.31 -14.81 1.11
C MET A 1 12.84 -14.62 1.50
N LYS A 2 12.44 -13.50 2.12
CA LYS A 2 11.03 -13.26 2.44
C LYS A 2 10.30 -12.89 1.14
N THR A 3 9.17 -13.52 0.88
CA THR A 3 8.29 -13.22 -0.27
C THR A 3 7.62 -11.86 -0.07
N ASN A 4 7.32 -11.14 -1.16
CA ASN A 4 6.63 -9.83 -1.14
C ASN A 4 5.36 -9.80 -0.26
N TYR A 5 4.70 -10.94 -0.10
CA TYR A 5 3.52 -11.11 0.75
C TYR A 5 3.83 -11.02 2.25
N GLN A 6 4.96 -11.58 2.72
CA GLN A 6 5.36 -11.45 4.13
C GLN A 6 5.66 -9.98 4.49
N HIS A 7 6.16 -9.19 3.53
CA HIS A 7 6.45 -7.78 3.74
C HIS A 7 5.20 -6.92 3.88
N PHE A 8 4.07 -7.36 3.32
CA PHE A 8 2.78 -6.71 3.51
C PHE A 8 2.17 -7.04 4.87
N LEU A 9 2.34 -8.28 5.36
CA LEU A 9 1.82 -8.73 6.66
C LEU A 9 2.52 -8.08 7.86
N ASP A 10 3.81 -7.75 7.74
CA ASP A 10 4.57 -7.08 8.80
C ASP A 10 4.27 -5.57 8.89
N LEU A 11 3.50 -5.01 7.95
CA LEU A 11 3.17 -3.58 7.89
C LEU A 11 1.79 -3.33 8.49
N ASP A 12 1.69 -2.49 9.52
CA ASP A 12 0.38 -2.06 10.01
C ASP A 12 -0.28 -1.14 8.97
N VAL A 13 -1.25 -1.69 8.24
CA VAL A 13 -2.03 -1.00 7.20
C VAL A 13 -3.45 -0.66 7.67
N SER A 14 -3.78 -0.94 8.92
CA SER A 14 -5.08 -0.66 9.54
C SER A 14 -5.50 0.82 9.41
N PRO A 15 -4.60 1.82 9.48
CA PRO A 15 -4.97 3.22 9.27
C PRO A 15 -5.46 3.57 7.85
N TYR A 16 -5.22 2.69 6.87
CA TYR A 16 -5.49 2.95 5.46
C TYR A 16 -6.63 2.08 4.90
N VAL A 17 -7.48 1.54 5.77
CA VAL A 17 -8.68 0.79 5.39
C VAL A 17 -9.50 1.59 4.38
N GLY A 18 -9.88 0.91 3.29
CA GLY A 18 -10.59 1.56 2.19
C GLY A 18 -9.73 2.44 1.27
N GLU A 19 -8.42 2.58 1.50
CA GLU A 19 -7.55 3.39 0.66
C GLU A 19 -6.61 2.55 -0.22
N TRP A 20 -6.13 3.16 -1.29
CA TRP A 20 -4.95 2.68 -1.99
C TRP A 20 -3.71 3.15 -1.23
N ILE A 21 -2.73 2.27 -1.09
CA ILE A 21 -1.43 2.58 -0.51
C ILE A 21 -0.31 2.33 -1.50
N LEU A 22 0.72 3.14 -1.41
CA LEU A 22 1.98 3.04 -2.13
C LEU A 22 3.06 2.66 -1.14
N ILE A 23 3.72 1.53 -1.37
CA ILE A 23 4.75 1.00 -0.49
C ILE A 23 6.08 0.95 -1.23
N ASP A 24 7.12 1.47 -0.59
CA ASP A 24 8.52 1.33 -1.02
C ASP A 24 9.36 0.87 0.18
N LYS A 25 10.30 -0.06 -0.04
CA LYS A 25 11.21 -0.58 0.99
C LYS A 25 10.53 -0.90 2.34
N GLN A 26 9.35 -1.53 2.28
CA GLN A 26 8.56 -1.92 3.46
C GLN A 26 8.05 -0.73 4.29
N ARG A 27 7.71 0.39 3.65
CA ARG A 27 7.06 1.55 4.30
C ARG A 27 5.99 2.12 3.41
N VAL A 28 4.86 2.53 3.99
CA VAL A 28 3.87 3.32 3.27
C VAL A 28 4.48 4.70 3.00
N ILE A 29 4.67 5.01 1.72
CA ILE A 29 5.20 6.29 1.25
C ILE A 29 4.10 7.18 0.63
N GLY A 30 2.89 6.66 0.52
CA GLY A 30 1.71 7.42 0.12
C GLY A 30 0.44 6.60 0.27
N HIS A 31 -0.68 7.29 0.45
CA HIS A 31 -2.01 6.70 0.48
C HIS A 31 -3.00 7.68 -0.17
N SER A 32 -4.07 7.15 -0.75
CA SER A 32 -5.20 7.94 -1.28
C SER A 32 -6.38 7.02 -1.57
N LYS A 33 -7.61 7.53 -1.44
CA LYS A 33 -8.81 6.86 -1.96
C LYS A 33 -8.82 6.75 -3.48
N ASN A 34 -8.05 7.59 -4.17
CA ASN A 34 -7.96 7.62 -5.64
C ASN A 34 -6.56 7.18 -6.12
N ILE A 35 -6.52 6.11 -6.90
CA ILE A 35 -5.28 5.55 -7.47
C ILE A 35 -4.54 6.54 -8.39
N LEU A 36 -5.24 7.48 -9.03
CA LEU A 36 -4.63 8.47 -9.92
C LEU A 36 -3.67 9.40 -9.18
N ASP A 37 -3.94 9.70 -7.91
CA ASP A 37 -3.06 10.51 -7.07
C ASP A 37 -1.75 9.80 -6.76
N LEU A 38 -1.82 8.47 -6.57
CA LEU A 38 -0.64 7.65 -6.34
C LEU A 38 0.21 7.46 -7.58
N LYS A 39 -0.39 7.40 -8.78
CA LYS A 39 0.36 7.30 -10.05
C LYS A 39 1.33 8.47 -10.24
N LYS A 40 0.98 9.67 -9.79
CA LYS A 40 1.89 10.83 -9.82
C LYS A 40 3.07 10.64 -8.86
N LYS A 41 2.81 10.14 -7.65
CA LYS A 41 3.84 9.87 -6.65
C LYS A 41 4.80 8.77 -7.09
N ILE A 42 4.31 7.71 -7.73
CA ILE A 42 5.14 6.61 -8.25
C ILE A 42 6.22 7.10 -9.21
N LYS A 43 5.87 8.01 -10.13
CA LYS A 43 6.84 8.56 -11.09
C LYS A 43 7.99 9.32 -10.43
N ALA A 44 7.78 9.83 -9.21
CA ALA A 44 8.79 10.56 -8.45
C ALA A 44 9.66 9.64 -7.56
N VAL A 45 9.25 8.39 -7.35
CA VAL A 45 9.96 7.44 -6.49
C VAL A 45 11.02 6.71 -7.30
N LYS A 46 12.28 6.75 -6.83
CA LYS A 46 13.36 5.93 -7.39
C LYS A 46 13.26 4.51 -6.86
N GLY A 47 12.96 3.55 -7.73
CA GLY A 47 12.90 2.13 -7.40
C GLY A 47 11.68 1.44 -8.02
N THR A 48 11.28 0.32 -7.41
CA THR A 48 10.10 -0.44 -7.82
C THR A 48 9.08 -0.45 -6.68
N PRO A 49 8.39 0.69 -6.44
CA PRO A 49 7.35 0.73 -5.42
C PRO A 49 6.16 -0.10 -5.87
N PHE A 50 5.38 -0.60 -4.92
CA PHE A 50 4.17 -1.39 -5.18
C PHE A 50 2.92 -0.67 -4.68
N ILE A 51 1.82 -0.87 -5.40
CA ILE A 51 0.50 -0.37 -5.00
C ILE A 51 -0.33 -1.54 -4.47
N ALA A 52 -1.02 -1.33 -3.36
CA ALA A 52 -2.03 -2.25 -2.85
C ALA A 52 -3.32 -1.47 -2.53
N LYS A 53 -4.49 -2.07 -2.78
CA LYS A 53 -5.77 -1.59 -2.25
C LYS A 53 -6.00 -2.28 -0.93
N ILE A 54 -6.17 -1.50 0.13
CA ILE A 54 -6.61 -2.06 1.41
C ILE A 54 -8.12 -2.32 1.30
N PRO A 55 -8.58 -3.52 1.71
CA PRO A 55 -10.00 -3.84 1.75
C PRO A 55 -10.79 -2.81 2.56
N GLU A 56 -12.09 -2.73 2.30
CA GLU A 56 -13.01 -1.98 3.17
C GLU A 56 -13.22 -2.74 4.48
N GLU A 57 -13.60 -2.05 5.55
CA GLU A 57 -13.80 -2.65 6.88
C GLU A 57 -14.77 -3.84 6.83
N GLU A 58 -15.82 -3.72 6.01
CA GLU A 58 -16.85 -4.74 5.77
C GLU A 58 -16.32 -6.03 5.12
N THR A 59 -15.13 -5.96 4.53
CA THR A 59 -14.49 -7.07 3.79
C THR A 59 -13.31 -7.70 4.53
N LEU A 60 -12.98 -7.19 5.71
CA LEU A 60 -11.95 -7.78 6.57
C LEU A 60 -12.54 -9.00 7.29
N ILE A 61 -11.95 -10.16 7.06
CA ILE A 61 -12.26 -11.37 7.84
C ILE A 61 -11.35 -11.32 9.08
N PHE A 62 -11.95 -11.09 10.25
CA PHE A 62 -11.27 -11.07 11.55
C PHE A 62 -11.11 -12.48 12.12
#